data_AF-A0A382B030-F1
#
_entry.id   AF-A0A382B030-F1
#
_cell.length_a   1.000
_cell.length_b   1.000
_cell.length_c   1.000
_cell.angle_alpha   90.00
_cell.angle_beta   90.00
_cell.angle_gamma   90.00
#
_symmetry.space_group_name_H-M   'P 1'
#
loop_
_entity.id
_entity.type
_entity.pdbx_description
1 polymer ?
#
loop_
_entity_poly.entity_id
_entity_poly.type
_entity_poly.pdbx_seq_one_letter_code
_entity_poly.pdbx_strand_id
1 'polypeptide(L)'
;MESALRKATIDVRLISLMKHLPLFFLIATSSFQLGCNNTENFPTEIILAEGWLFRESNSSDWFPASVPGTVHTDLYNNNLINDPFLGNNETDLQWIEDKDWEYKTTFTVDRELMGNDAVELEFDGLDTYADVYLNEQLILKADNMFRAWQVACKKFLREGENELRIHFHSPITKGQKKLNASPHLIPTSNEPKPVGYQTSV
;
A
#
# COMPACT_ATOMS: atom_id res chain seq x y z
N MET A 1 -8.78 -6.51 -15.73
CA MET A 1 -7.78 -6.91 -14.72
C MET A 1 -7.33 -5.61 -14.09
N GLU A 2 -8.13 -5.09 -13.16
CA GLU A 2 -8.01 -3.73 -12.63
C GLU A 2 -7.89 -3.79 -11.11
N SER A 3 -6.73 -3.46 -10.55
CA SER A 3 -6.63 -2.78 -9.23
C SER A 3 -5.19 -2.34 -8.99
N ALA A 4 -4.88 -1.03 -9.00
CA ALA A 4 -3.56 -0.50 -8.62
C ALA A 4 -3.38 -0.57 -7.09
N LEU A 5 -4.48 -0.43 -6.34
CA LEU A 5 -4.53 -0.52 -4.88
C LEU A 5 -5.89 -1.10 -4.46
N ARG A 6 -5.91 -2.20 -3.70
CA ARG A 6 -7.15 -2.92 -3.34
C ARG A 6 -7.78 -2.49 -2.02
N LYS A 7 -6.95 -2.24 -1.01
CA LYS A 7 -7.35 -1.73 0.31
C LYS A 7 -6.10 -1.27 1.01
N ALA A 8 -6.17 -0.15 1.72
CA ALA A 8 -5.17 0.27 2.69
C ALA A 8 -5.87 0.39 4.05
N THR A 9 -5.28 -0.19 5.09
CA THR A 9 -5.88 -0.26 6.43
C THR A 9 -4.77 -0.17 7.47
N ILE A 10 -4.97 0.65 8.50
CA ILE A 10 -4.16 0.60 9.71
C ILE A 10 -4.85 -0.39 10.64
N ASP A 11 -4.18 -1.51 10.89
CA ASP A 11 -4.65 -2.52 11.82
C ASP A 11 -3.84 -2.40 13.12
N VAL A 12 -4.51 -2.02 14.20
CA VAL A 12 -3.92 -2.04 15.55
C VAL A 12 -4.12 -3.45 16.10
N ARG A 13 -3.20 -4.36 15.80
CA ARG A 13 -3.19 -5.67 16.45
C ARG A 13 -2.56 -5.55 17.83
N LEU A 14 -3.32 -5.94 18.85
CA LEU A 14 -2.78 -6.35 20.14
C LEU A 14 -1.78 -7.47 19.88
N ILE A 15 -0.48 -7.17 19.98
CA ILE A 15 0.46 -8.23 20.27
C ILE A 15 0.14 -8.66 21.69
N SER A 16 -0.62 -9.76 21.83
CA SER A 16 -0.66 -10.54 23.06
C SER A 16 0.72 -11.17 23.28
N LEU A 17 1.70 -10.33 23.60
CA LEU A 17 2.92 -10.74 24.24
C LEU A 17 2.60 -10.73 25.71
N MET A 18 2.19 -11.90 26.20
CA MET A 18 2.32 -12.31 27.60
C MET A 18 3.76 -12.04 28.05
N LYS A 19 4.09 -10.79 28.39
CA LYS A 19 5.34 -10.43 29.07
C LYS A 19 5.17 -10.87 30.51
N HIS A 20 5.65 -12.08 30.76
CA HIS A 20 6.08 -12.63 32.05
C HIS A 20 5.55 -11.88 33.27
N LEU A 21 4.41 -12.36 33.77
CA LEU A 21 4.04 -12.19 35.16
C LEU A 21 5.20 -12.75 36.01
N PRO A 22 5.89 -11.96 36.85
CA PRO A 22 6.82 -12.54 37.79
C PRO A 22 5.98 -13.37 38.76
N LEU A 23 6.32 -14.66 38.85
CA LEU A 23 5.73 -15.60 39.80
C LEU A 23 6.08 -15.14 41.22
N PHE A 24 5.36 -14.15 41.75
CA PHE A 24 5.41 -13.81 43.16
C PHE A 24 4.59 -14.86 43.91
N PHE A 25 5.31 -15.81 44.51
CA PHE A 25 4.76 -16.74 45.47
C PHE A 25 4.29 -15.97 46.72
N LEU A 26 3.01 -16.19 47.07
CA LEU A 26 2.36 -16.12 48.40
C LEU A 26 2.91 -15.09 49.41
N ILE A 27 2.07 -14.13 49.87
CA ILE A 27 1.63 -13.96 51.29
C ILE A 27 0.33 -13.11 51.36
N ALA A 28 -0.70 -13.72 51.96
CA ALA A 28 -1.83 -13.24 52.78
C ALA A 28 -2.46 -11.83 52.67
N THR A 29 -3.81 -11.88 52.56
CA THR A 29 -4.85 -11.01 53.17
C THR A 29 -4.86 -9.50 52.87
N SER A 30 -5.84 -9.05 52.08
CA SER A 30 -6.83 -8.01 52.45
C SER A 30 -7.72 -7.72 51.26
N SER A 31 -9.01 -7.52 51.50
CA SER A 31 -10.04 -7.19 50.51
C SER A 31 -9.62 -6.03 49.61
N PHE A 32 -9.32 -6.32 48.35
CA PHE A 32 -9.23 -5.32 47.30
C PHE A 32 -10.22 -5.72 46.21
N GLN A 33 -11.27 -4.92 46.06
CA GLN A 33 -12.08 -4.95 44.85
C GLN A 33 -11.19 -4.51 43.70
N LEU A 34 -10.57 -5.48 43.03
CA LEU A 34 -10.13 -5.29 41.66
C LEU A 34 -11.41 -5.25 40.83
N GLY A 35 -11.90 -4.03 40.59
CA GLY A 35 -12.75 -3.81 39.43
C GLY A 35 -11.97 -4.28 38.22
N CYS A 36 -12.40 -5.40 37.63
CA CYS A 36 -11.96 -5.78 36.30
C CYS A 36 -12.53 -4.74 35.34
N ASN A 37 -11.80 -3.64 35.13
CA ASN A 37 -11.90 -2.91 33.87
C ASN A 37 -11.20 -3.78 32.83
N ASN A 38 -11.84 -4.88 32.44
CA ASN A 38 -11.56 -5.48 31.15
C ASN A 38 -12.15 -4.51 30.13
N THR A 39 -11.44 -3.41 29.86
CA THR A 39 -11.48 -2.85 28.52
C THR A 39 -10.90 -3.95 27.65
N GLU A 40 -11.77 -4.79 27.12
CA GLU A 40 -11.44 -5.58 25.95
C GLU A 40 -11.02 -4.54 24.90
N ASN A 41 -9.71 -4.30 24.79
CA ASN A 41 -9.15 -3.48 23.74
C ASN A 41 -9.40 -4.29 22.47
N PHE A 42 -10.53 -4.05 21.82
CA PHE A 42 -10.73 -4.53 20.47
C PHE A 42 -9.64 -3.90 19.60
N PRO A 43 -9.07 -4.63 18.63
CA PRO A 43 -8.14 -4.03 17.70
C PRO A 43 -8.82 -2.83 17.03
N THR A 44 -8.26 -1.64 17.21
CA THR A 44 -8.72 -0.43 16.53
C THR A 44 -8.30 -0.55 15.07
N GLU A 45 -9.25 -0.84 14.18
CA GLU A 45 -9.02 -0.81 12.72
C GLU A 45 -9.37 0.59 12.21
N ILE A 46 -8.42 1.26 11.56
CA ILE A 46 -8.67 2.52 10.83
C ILE A 46 -8.54 2.22 9.34
N ILE A 47 -9.67 2.27 8.63
CA ILE A 47 -9.69 2.05 7.18
C ILE A 47 -9.29 3.36 6.49
N LEU A 48 -8.23 3.31 5.67
CA LEU A 48 -7.75 4.46 4.91
C LEU A 48 -8.38 4.47 3.51
N ALA A 49 -9.70 4.67 3.43
CA ALA A 49 -10.44 4.66 2.16
C ALA A 49 -10.66 6.05 1.54
N GLU A 50 -10.56 7.12 2.34
CA GLU A 50 -10.96 8.46 1.94
C GLU A 50 -9.76 9.40 1.74
N GLY A 51 -10.01 10.53 1.07
CA GLY A 51 -9.03 11.62 0.94
C GLY A 51 -7.82 11.33 0.05
N TRP A 52 -7.87 10.26 -0.75
CA TRP A 52 -6.77 9.90 -1.63
C TRP A 52 -6.63 10.88 -2.80
N LEU A 53 -5.37 11.20 -3.08
CA LEU A 53 -4.95 11.95 -4.25
C LEU A 53 -3.95 11.11 -5.04
N PHE A 54 -3.92 11.28 -6.35
CA PHE A 54 -2.91 10.67 -7.21
C PHE A 54 -2.30 11.67 -8.20
N ARG A 55 -1.12 11.33 -8.73
CA ARG A 55 -0.44 12.07 -9.80
C ARG A 55 0.55 11.20 -10.56
N GLU A 56 0.95 11.63 -11.75
CA GLU A 56 2.21 11.20 -12.35
C GLU A 56 3.37 11.73 -11.49
N SER A 57 4.38 10.89 -11.19
CA SER A 57 5.46 11.23 -10.25
C SER A 57 6.26 12.49 -10.63
N ASN A 58 6.35 12.79 -11.93
CA ASN A 58 7.06 13.96 -12.45
C ASN A 58 6.14 15.19 -12.64
N SER A 59 4.87 15.11 -12.26
CA SER A 59 3.90 16.19 -12.34
C SER A 59 3.76 16.94 -11.01
N SER A 60 3.39 18.22 -11.07
CA SER A 60 3.04 19.03 -9.91
C SER A 60 1.60 18.79 -9.43
N ASP A 61 0.73 18.35 -10.32
CA ASP A 61 -0.72 18.44 -10.12
C ASP A 61 -1.26 17.15 -9.49
N TRP A 62 -1.99 17.31 -8.39
CA TRP A 62 -2.66 16.22 -7.69
C TRP A 62 -4.14 16.21 -8.03
N PHE A 63 -4.67 15.02 -8.28
CA PHE A 63 -6.07 14.80 -8.61
C PHE A 63 -6.71 13.86 -7.59
N PRO A 64 -8.03 13.95 -7.33
CA PRO A 64 -8.76 12.98 -6.53
C PRO A 64 -8.57 11.54 -7.03
N ALA A 65 -8.41 10.60 -6.11
CA ALA A 65 -8.28 9.18 -6.40
C ALA A 65 -9.21 8.35 -5.50
N SER A 66 -9.61 7.17 -5.98
CA SER A 66 -10.41 6.22 -5.22
C SER A 66 -9.56 5.03 -4.75
N VAL A 67 -9.79 4.58 -3.51
CA VAL A 67 -9.15 3.39 -2.95
C VAL A 67 -10.23 2.49 -2.32
N PRO A 68 -10.46 1.26 -2.82
CA PRO A 68 -9.80 0.62 -3.97
C PRO A 68 -9.93 1.35 -5.31
N GLY A 69 -8.92 1.22 -6.18
CA GLY A 69 -8.94 1.81 -7.51
C GLY A 69 -7.71 1.48 -8.38
N THR A 70 -7.67 2.08 -9.57
CA THR A 70 -6.53 2.04 -10.51
C THR A 70 -6.20 3.43 -11.03
N VAL A 71 -4.97 3.60 -11.51
CA VAL A 71 -4.56 4.80 -12.26
C VAL A 71 -5.50 5.07 -13.44
N HIS A 72 -5.90 4.04 -14.20
CA HIS A 72 -6.79 4.19 -15.35
C HIS A 72 -8.16 4.73 -14.95
N THR A 73 -8.77 4.14 -13.92
CA THR A 73 -10.07 4.59 -13.40
C THR A 73 -9.98 5.99 -12.83
N ASP A 74 -8.89 6.34 -12.14
CA ASP A 74 -8.71 7.68 -11.56
C ASP A 74 -8.47 8.72 -12.65
N LEU A 75 -7.64 8.43 -13.66
CA LEU A 75 -7.48 9.29 -14.84
C LEU A 75 -8.81 9.53 -15.56
N TYR A 76 -9.59 8.46 -15.77
CA TYR A 76 -10.90 8.56 -16.42
C TYR A 76 -11.89 9.38 -15.60
N ASN A 77 -12.00 9.12 -14.29
CA ASN A 77 -12.89 9.86 -13.39
C ASN A 77 -12.55 11.35 -13.32
N ASN A 78 -11.28 11.71 -13.55
CA ASN A 78 -10.80 13.09 -13.63
C ASN A 78 -10.85 13.68 -15.05
N ASN A 79 -11.41 12.98 -16.03
CA ASN A 79 -11.50 13.39 -17.44
C ASN A 79 -10.12 13.67 -18.09
N LEU A 80 -9.08 12.96 -17.65
CA LEU A 80 -7.71 13.09 -18.16
C LEU A 80 -7.42 12.15 -19.33
N ILE A 81 -8.27 11.13 -19.52
CA ILE A 81 -8.19 10.17 -20.62
C ILE A 81 -9.59 9.90 -21.18
N ASN A 82 -9.65 9.43 -22.43
CA ASN A 82 -10.88 8.89 -23.01
C ASN A 82 -11.22 7.52 -22.38
N ASP A 83 -12.48 7.09 -22.52
CA ASP A 83 -12.90 5.75 -22.10
C ASP A 83 -12.01 4.68 -22.79
N PRO A 84 -11.23 3.90 -22.02
CA PRO A 84 -10.32 2.90 -22.57
C PRO A 84 -11.02 1.81 -23.39
N PHE A 85 -12.29 1.52 -23.10
CA PHE A 85 -13.06 0.45 -23.76
C PHE A 85 -13.80 0.91 -25.01
N LEU A 86 -13.75 2.21 -25.34
CA LEU A 86 -14.40 2.75 -26.52
C LEU A 86 -13.47 2.73 -27.74
N GLY A 87 -13.86 2.00 -28.78
CA GLY A 87 -13.14 1.98 -30.06
C GLY A 87 -11.72 1.43 -29.92
N ASN A 88 -10.72 2.21 -30.34
CA ASN A 88 -9.30 1.87 -30.27
C ASN A 88 -8.52 2.77 -29.30
N ASN A 89 -9.21 3.44 -28.36
CA ASN A 89 -8.60 4.37 -27.41
C ASN A 89 -7.45 3.73 -26.61
N GLU A 90 -7.54 2.44 -26.29
CA GLU A 90 -6.47 1.69 -25.59
C GLU A 90 -5.07 1.91 -26.20
N THR A 91 -4.98 1.99 -27.54
CA THR A 91 -3.69 2.19 -28.22
C THR A 91 -3.06 3.55 -27.89
N ASP A 92 -3.89 4.58 -27.71
CA ASP A 92 -3.44 5.93 -27.38
C ASP A 92 -3.16 6.10 -25.86
N LEU A 93 -3.49 5.09 -25.05
CA LEU A 93 -3.36 5.12 -23.59
C LEU A 93 -2.17 4.30 -23.06
N GLN A 94 -1.38 3.66 -23.94
CA GLN A 94 -0.22 2.84 -23.55
C GLN A 94 0.83 3.62 -22.75
N TRP A 95 0.90 4.96 -22.90
CA TRP A 95 1.83 5.77 -22.12
C TRP A 95 1.61 5.66 -20.60
N ILE A 96 0.41 5.26 -20.14
CA ILE A 96 0.08 5.20 -18.71
C ILE A 96 0.95 4.17 -17.97
N GLU A 97 1.24 3.02 -18.59
CA GLU A 97 2.05 1.95 -17.99
C GLU A 97 3.56 2.23 -18.02
N ASP A 98 4.00 3.17 -18.85
CA ASP A 98 5.39 3.65 -18.91
C ASP A 98 5.73 4.64 -17.80
N LYS A 99 4.73 5.20 -17.09
CA LYS A 99 4.93 6.20 -16.05
C LYS A 99 4.97 5.61 -14.65
N ASP A 100 5.66 6.34 -13.78
CA ASP A 100 5.59 6.15 -12.34
C ASP A 100 4.45 7.01 -11.77
N TRP A 101 3.70 6.48 -10.83
CA TRP A 101 2.52 7.12 -10.24
C TRP A 101 2.65 7.24 -8.74
N GLU A 102 2.16 8.33 -8.18
CA GLU A 102 2.10 8.52 -6.73
C GLU A 102 0.65 8.60 -6.28
N TYR A 103 0.37 7.94 -5.16
CA TYR A 103 -0.86 8.07 -4.40
C TYR A 103 -0.52 8.62 -3.03
N LYS A 104 -1.35 9.49 -2.46
CA LYS A 104 -1.22 9.92 -1.08
C LYS A 104 -2.55 10.16 -0.41
N THR A 105 -2.58 10.03 0.90
CA THR A 105 -3.69 10.45 1.76
C THR A 105 -3.14 10.94 3.09
N THR A 106 -3.95 11.67 3.85
CA THR A 106 -3.67 12.03 5.23
C THR A 106 -4.66 11.38 6.17
N PHE A 107 -4.20 11.06 7.38
CA PHE A 107 -5.04 10.46 8.41
C PHE A 107 -4.58 10.93 9.79
N THR A 108 -5.51 10.97 10.75
CA THR A 108 -5.21 11.42 12.11
C THR A 108 -5.01 10.23 13.04
N VAL A 109 -3.94 10.30 13.83
CA VAL A 109 -3.62 9.35 14.90
C VAL A 109 -3.80 10.03 16.24
N ASP A 110 -4.59 9.45 17.11
CA ASP A 110 -4.78 9.94 18.47
C ASP A 110 -3.76 9.34 19.45
N ARG A 111 -3.76 9.88 20.68
CA ARG A 111 -2.90 9.41 21.76
C ARG A 111 -3.20 7.95 22.16
N GLU A 112 -4.45 7.50 22.00
CA GLU A 112 -4.85 6.14 22.34
C GLU A 112 -4.16 5.13 21.42
N LEU A 113 -4.19 5.37 20.11
CA LEU A 113 -3.49 4.56 19.12
C LEU A 113 -1.98 4.56 19.36
N MET A 114 -1.38 5.71 19.68
CA MET A 114 0.05 5.81 20.03
C MET A 114 0.42 5.04 21.31
N GLY A 115 -0.55 4.85 22.21
CA GLY A 115 -0.39 4.09 23.45
C GLY A 115 -0.25 2.58 23.25
N ASN A 116 -0.69 2.04 22.11
CA ASN A 116 -0.65 0.61 21.82
C ASN A 116 0.78 0.11 21.60
N ASP A 117 1.14 -1.04 22.15
CA ASP A 117 2.50 -1.61 22.03
C ASP A 117 2.95 -1.83 20.57
N ALA A 118 2.00 -2.14 19.69
CA ALA A 118 2.22 -2.33 18.27
C ALA A 118 1.13 -1.65 17.44
N VAL A 119 1.56 -1.14 16.29
CA VAL A 119 0.68 -0.58 15.27
C VAL A 119 1.25 -1.03 13.93
N GLU A 120 0.40 -1.61 13.09
CA GLU A 120 0.77 -2.14 11.78
C GLU A 120 -0.06 -1.47 10.69
N LEU A 121 0.58 -1.25 9.54
CA LEU A 121 -0.10 -0.84 8.32
C LEU A 121 -0.22 -2.07 7.41
N GLU A 122 -1.44 -2.35 6.97
CA GLU A 122 -1.79 -3.48 6.12
C GLU A 122 -2.34 -3.01 4.77
N PHE A 123 -1.88 -3.64 3.71
CA PHE A 123 -2.35 -3.45 2.35
C PHE A 123 -2.81 -4.80 1.80
N ASP A 124 -4.09 -4.95 1.45
CA ASP A 124 -4.62 -6.20 0.89
C ASP A 124 -4.01 -6.53 -0.49
N GLY A 125 -3.54 -5.50 -1.19
CA GLY A 125 -2.85 -5.64 -2.47
C GLY A 125 -2.31 -4.32 -2.99
N LEU A 126 -1.07 -4.35 -3.45
CA LEU A 126 -0.36 -3.29 -4.14
C LEU A 126 0.04 -3.81 -5.53
N ASP A 127 -0.48 -3.22 -6.60
CA ASP A 127 -0.18 -3.64 -7.97
C ASP A 127 0.76 -2.64 -8.64
N THR A 128 2.06 -2.94 -8.80
CA THR A 128 2.76 -4.11 -8.25
C THR A 128 4.03 -3.69 -7.53
N TYR A 129 4.86 -2.91 -8.22
CA TYR A 129 6.12 -2.42 -7.69
C TYR A 129 5.89 -1.11 -6.97
N ALA A 130 5.87 -1.12 -5.64
CA ALA A 130 5.54 0.07 -4.86
C ALA A 130 6.57 0.33 -3.75
N ASP A 131 6.92 1.60 -3.56
CA ASP A 131 7.63 2.08 -2.37
C ASP A 131 6.61 2.86 -1.51
N VAL A 132 6.41 2.43 -0.27
CA VAL A 132 5.46 3.04 0.68
C VAL A 132 6.21 3.89 1.69
N TYR A 133 5.78 5.14 1.80
CA TYR A 133 6.33 6.17 2.68
C TYR A 133 5.29 6.59 3.71
N LEU A 134 5.70 6.67 4.97
CA LEU A 134 4.90 7.24 6.05
C LEU A 134 5.68 8.40 6.66
N ASN A 135 5.09 9.60 6.62
CA ASN A 135 5.76 10.84 7.02
C ASN A 135 7.15 10.99 6.37
N GLU A 136 7.21 10.81 5.05
CA GLU A 136 8.41 10.85 4.21
C GLU A 136 9.49 9.78 4.49
N GLN A 137 9.23 8.84 5.41
CA GLN A 137 10.12 7.71 5.67
C GLN A 137 9.65 6.47 4.93
N LEU A 138 10.56 5.85 4.16
CA LEU A 138 10.30 4.58 3.49
C LEU A 138 10.09 3.47 4.52
N ILE A 139 8.91 2.85 4.52
CA ILE A 139 8.55 1.79 5.47
C ILE A 139 8.43 0.41 4.82
N LEU A 140 8.04 0.34 3.54
CA LEU A 140 7.77 -0.92 2.85
C LEU A 140 8.11 -0.81 1.36
N LYS A 141 8.64 -1.90 0.79
CA LYS A 141 8.76 -2.12 -0.65
C LYS A 141 7.94 -3.34 -1.06
N ALA A 142 7.05 -3.18 -2.02
CA ALA A 142 6.22 -4.23 -2.57
C ALA A 142 6.64 -4.57 -4.01
N ASP A 143 6.52 -5.84 -4.39
CA ASP A 143 6.90 -6.34 -5.72
C ASP A 143 5.97 -7.45 -6.25
N ASN A 144 4.76 -7.57 -5.69
CA ASN A 144 3.81 -8.64 -6.02
C ASN A 144 2.36 -8.24 -5.71
N MET A 145 1.51 -8.21 -6.74
CA MET A 145 0.08 -7.84 -6.63
C MET A 145 -0.82 -8.88 -5.95
N PHE A 146 -0.36 -10.13 -5.79
CA PHE A 146 -1.18 -11.24 -5.32
C PHE A 146 -1.04 -11.54 -3.83
N ARG A 147 -0.38 -10.66 -3.07
CA ARG A 147 -0.15 -10.83 -1.64
C ARG A 147 -0.51 -9.57 -0.88
N ALA A 148 -0.98 -9.78 0.34
CA ALA A 148 -1.08 -8.73 1.33
C ALA A 148 0.31 -8.33 1.82
N TRP A 149 0.45 -7.06 2.18
CA TRP A 149 1.68 -6.49 2.72
C TRP A 149 1.39 -5.89 4.09
N GLN A 150 2.24 -6.22 5.05
CA GLN A 150 2.10 -5.76 6.42
C GLN A 150 3.43 -5.19 6.92
N VAL A 151 3.38 -4.07 7.62
CA VAL A 151 4.58 -3.42 8.17
C VAL A 151 4.29 -2.75 9.51
N ALA A 152 5.16 -3.01 10.50
CA ALA A 152 5.13 -2.30 11.78
C ALA A 152 5.44 -0.80 11.56
N CYS A 153 4.47 0.06 11.87
CA CYS A 153 4.52 1.48 11.53
C CYS A 153 4.62 2.41 12.75
N LYS A 154 4.42 1.92 13.98
CA LYS A 154 4.39 2.73 15.21
C LYS A 154 5.51 3.76 15.33
N LYS A 155 6.76 3.38 15.02
CA LYS A 155 7.94 4.26 15.14
C LYS A 155 7.98 5.42 14.14
N PHE A 156 7.15 5.36 13.09
CA PHE A 156 7.05 6.36 12.04
C PHE A 156 5.84 7.28 12.22
N LEU A 157 4.90 6.91 13.09
CA LEU A 157 3.70 7.70 13.39
C LEU A 157 4.02 8.89 14.29
N ARG A 158 3.22 9.93 14.15
CA ARG A 158 3.14 11.07 15.06
C ARG A 158 1.71 11.25 15.56
N GLU A 159 1.54 11.74 16.79
CA GLU A 159 0.23 12.18 17.28
C GLU A 159 -0.27 13.34 16.39
N GLY A 160 -1.53 13.28 15.96
CA GLY A 160 -2.11 14.20 14.98
C GLY A 160 -2.08 13.68 13.54
N GLU A 161 -1.99 14.59 12.58
CA GLU A 161 -2.07 14.27 11.14
C GLU A 161 -0.80 13.56 10.66
N ASN A 162 -0.94 12.45 9.94
CA ASN A 162 0.12 11.69 9.28
C ASN A 162 -0.14 11.65 7.78
N GLU A 163 0.93 11.60 6.97
CA GLU A 163 0.82 11.42 5.52
C GLU A 163 1.30 10.03 5.14
N LEU A 164 0.46 9.31 4.40
CA LEU A 164 0.81 8.06 3.72
C LEU A 164 0.98 8.36 2.24
N ARG A 165 2.13 8.03 1.67
CA ARG A 165 2.42 8.17 0.25
C ARG A 165 2.92 6.85 -0.32
N ILE A 166 2.38 6.46 -1.48
CA ILE A 166 2.74 5.24 -2.19
C ILE A 166 3.25 5.65 -3.56
N HIS A 167 4.47 5.26 -3.88
CA HIS A 167 5.08 5.49 -5.18
C HIS A 167 5.11 4.17 -5.96
N PHE A 168 4.27 4.07 -6.99
CA PHE A 168 4.21 2.94 -7.91
C PHE A 168 5.16 3.17 -9.08
N HIS A 169 6.03 2.20 -9.30
CA HIS A 169 6.97 2.20 -10.42
C HIS A 169 6.33 1.56 -11.65
N SER A 170 6.65 2.07 -12.83
CA SER A 170 6.25 1.52 -14.13
C SER A 170 6.55 0.01 -14.19
N PRO A 171 5.53 -0.85 -14.40
CA PRO A 171 5.74 -2.29 -14.56
C PRO A 171 6.54 -2.60 -15.82
N ILE A 172 6.40 -1.80 -16.88
CA ILE A 172 7.17 -1.92 -18.12
C ILE A 172 8.66 -1.69 -17.85
N THR A 173 9.00 -0.57 -17.19
CA THR A 173 10.40 -0.26 -16.86
C THR A 173 11.02 -1.32 -15.94
N LYS A 174 10.28 -1.78 -14.93
CA LYS A 174 10.75 -2.85 -14.02
C LYS A 174 10.88 -4.19 -14.73
N GLY A 175 9.91 -4.56 -15.56
CA GLY A 175 9.87 -5.79 -16.35
C GLY A 175 11.03 -5.84 -17.35
N GLN A 176 11.22 -4.78 -18.13
CA GLN A 176 12.31 -4.67 -19.09
C GLN A 176 13.68 -4.77 -18.42
N LYS A 177 13.86 -4.14 -17.24
CA LYS A 177 15.10 -4.26 -16.46
C LYS A 177 15.36 -5.70 -16.02
N LYS A 178 14.33 -6.42 -15.58
CA LYS A 178 14.43 -7.85 -15.20
C LYS A 178 14.75 -8.73 -16.41
N LEU A 179 14.10 -8.48 -17.55
CA LEU A 179 14.34 -9.20 -18.80
C LEU A 179 15.78 -9.01 -19.29
N ASN A 180 16.27 -7.77 -19.32
CA ASN A 180 17.65 -7.45 -19.73
C ASN A 180 18.71 -8.08 -18.83
N ALA A 181 18.37 -8.33 -17.56
CA ALA A 181 19.25 -9.00 -16.61
C ALA A 181 19.17 -10.54 -16.67
N SER A 182 18.20 -11.09 -17.43
CA SER A 182 18.02 -12.54 -17.55
C SER A 182 19.13 -13.15 -18.40
N PRO A 183 19.76 -14.26 -17.96
CA PRO A 183 20.74 -15.00 -18.77
C PRO A 183 20.11 -15.74 -19.96
N HIS A 184 18.78 -15.86 -19.98
CA HIS A 184 18.03 -16.60 -20.97
C HIS A 184 16.92 -15.76 -21.57
N LEU A 185 16.68 -15.96 -22.87
CA LEU A 185 15.49 -15.45 -23.53
C LEU A 185 14.28 -16.22 -23.01
N ILE A 186 13.36 -15.51 -22.37
CA ILE A 186 12.07 -16.07 -21.97
C ILE A 186 11.15 -15.98 -23.19
N PRO A 187 10.66 -17.08 -23.75
CA PRO A 187 9.75 -17.03 -24.88
C PRO A 187 8.42 -16.43 -24.44
N THR A 188 7.99 -15.33 -25.06
CA THR A 188 6.69 -14.70 -24.82
C THR A 188 5.85 -14.80 -26.11
N SER A 189 4.55 -15.09 -25.99
CA SER A 189 3.68 -15.28 -27.17
C SER A 189 2.96 -13.99 -27.62
N ASN A 190 3.04 -12.94 -26.81
CA ASN A 190 2.08 -11.84 -26.81
C ASN A 190 2.70 -10.48 -26.51
N GLU A 191 4.03 -10.37 -26.40
CA GLU A 191 4.71 -9.08 -26.43
C GLU A 191 5.21 -8.80 -27.85
N PRO A 192 5.07 -7.56 -28.36
CA PRO A 192 5.71 -7.19 -29.61
C PRO A 192 7.22 -7.40 -29.47
N LYS A 193 7.80 -8.14 -30.42
CA LYS A 193 9.22 -8.48 -30.45
C LYS A 193 10.10 -7.25 -30.17
N PRO A 194 11.17 -7.38 -29.36
CA PRO A 194 12.20 -6.35 -29.29
C PRO A 194 12.76 -6.07 -30.69
N VAL A 195 12.89 -4.79 -31.04
CA VAL A 195 13.44 -4.38 -32.34
C VAL A 195 14.84 -4.98 -32.53
N GLY A 196 15.01 -5.80 -33.58
CA GLY A 196 16.30 -6.41 -33.94
C GLY A 196 16.48 -7.89 -33.60
N TYR A 197 15.48 -8.57 -33.03
CA TYR A 197 15.57 -9.99 -32.71
C TYR A 197 14.70 -10.85 -33.65
N GLN A 198 15.28 -11.92 -34.20
CA GLN A 198 14.56 -12.95 -34.98
C GLN A 198 14.07 -14.04 -34.02
N THR A 199 12.76 -14.18 -33.87
CA THR A 199 12.15 -15.36 -33.24
C THR A 199 11.80 -16.35 -34.34
N SER A 200 12.73 -17.25 -34.67
CA SER A 200 12.45 -18.36 -35.56
C SER A 200 11.59 -19.39 -34.84
N VAL A 201 10.29 -19.32 -35.07
CA VAL A 201 9.38 -20.46 -35.26
C VAL A 201 8.46 -20.14 -36.42
#